data_AF-A0A644T5K4-F1
#
_entry.id   AF-A0A644T5K4-F1
#
_cell.length_a   1.000
_cell.length_b   1.000
_cell.length_c   1.000
_cell.angle_alpha   90.00
_cell.angle_beta   90.00
_cell.angle_gamma   90.00
#
_symmetry.space_group_name_H-M   'P 1'
#
loop_
_entity.id
_entity.type
_entity.pdbx_description
1 polymer ?
#
loop_
_entity_poly.entity_id
_entity_poly.type
_entity_poly.pdbx_seq_one_letter_code
_entity_poly.pdbx_strand_id
1 'polypeptide(L)'
;MKKEFINFVREKGVIGLAVGIIVGGAVTAVVNSIVVNFINPIVGALIGKGENLSAYTYTIPYTEITFGWGSLVADLITFLSILLVVYLLFVKSPLNKLDKPKEEAK
;
A
#
# COMPACT_ATOMS: atom_id res chain seq x y z
N MET A 1 -38.73 4.02 -5.50
CA MET A 1 -37.33 4.17 -5.99
C MET A 1 -36.44 5.07 -5.12
N LYS A 2 -36.56 6.42 -5.12
CA LYS A 2 -35.59 7.29 -4.36
C LYS A 2 -35.55 7.00 -2.85
N LYS A 3 -36.71 6.87 -2.20
CA LYS A 3 -36.77 6.56 -0.75
C LYS A 3 -36.28 5.14 -0.44
N GLU A 4 -36.65 4.16 -1.25
CA GLU A 4 -36.22 2.75 -1.11
C GLU A 4 -34.70 2.63 -1.30
N PHE A 5 -34.12 3.34 -2.25
CA PHE A 5 -32.68 3.34 -2.48
C PHE A 5 -31.91 4.00 -1.32
N ILE A 6 -32.40 5.13 -0.80
CA ILE A 6 -31.78 5.78 0.37
C ILE A 6 -31.88 4.88 1.61
N ASN A 7 -33.03 4.21 1.81
CA ASN A 7 -33.19 3.25 2.91
C ASN A 7 -32.26 2.05 2.75
N PHE A 8 -32.14 1.49 1.55
CA PHE A 8 -31.21 0.39 1.25
C PHE A 8 -29.75 0.76 1.56
N VAL A 9 -29.29 1.93 1.11
CA VAL A 9 -27.92 2.42 1.33
C VAL A 9 -27.63 2.62 2.82
N ARG A 10 -28.63 3.05 3.60
CA ARG A 10 -28.53 3.21 5.06
C ARG A 10 -28.57 1.87 5.81
N GLU A 11 -29.53 0.99 5.51
CA GLU A 11 -29.69 -0.30 6.17
C GLU A 11 -28.51 -1.24 5.93
N LYS A 12 -27.92 -1.18 4.73
CA LYS A 12 -26.78 -2.05 4.37
C LYS A 12 -25.42 -1.45 4.71
N GLY A 13 -25.38 -0.29 5.39
CA GLY A 13 -24.11 0.34 5.78
C GLY A 13 -23.19 0.70 4.61
N VAL A 14 -23.73 0.80 3.39
CA VAL A 14 -22.95 0.95 2.14
C VAL A 14 -22.13 2.24 2.14
N ILE A 15 -22.61 3.28 2.83
CA ILE A 15 -21.90 4.56 2.98
C ILE A 15 -20.56 4.35 3.70
N GLY A 16 -20.55 3.60 4.79
CA GLY A 16 -19.32 3.34 5.55
C GLY A 16 -18.31 2.53 4.74
N LEU A 17 -18.80 1.52 4.01
CA LEU A 17 -17.97 0.72 3.10
C LEU A 17 -17.37 1.58 1.97
N ALA A 18 -18.19 2.42 1.33
CA ALA A 18 -17.76 3.28 0.24
C ALA A 18 -16.68 4.28 0.70
N VAL A 19 -16.87 4.91 1.86
CA VAL A 19 -15.87 5.81 2.47
C VAL A 19 -14.59 5.04 2.79
N GLY A 20 -14.68 3.86 3.38
CA GLY A 20 -13.53 3.02 3.70
C GLY A 20 -12.70 2.66 2.46
N ILE A 21 -13.34 2.30 1.35
CA ILE A 21 -12.66 1.96 0.10
C ILE A 21 -11.96 3.19 -0.50
N ILE A 22 -12.65 4.34 -0.55
CA ILE A 22 -12.09 5.58 -1.13
C ILE A 22 -10.88 6.06 -0.31
N VAL A 23 -11.02 6.09 1.02
CA VAL A 23 -9.92 6.49 1.91
C VAL A 23 -8.78 5.48 1.84
N GLY A 24 -9.08 4.17 1.82
CA GLY A 24 -8.08 3.12 1.67
C GLY A 24 -7.27 3.26 0.38
N GLY A 25 -7.93 3.57 -0.74
CA GLY A 25 -7.28 3.84 -2.02
C GLY A 25 -6.34 5.06 -1.97
N ALA A 26 -6.79 6.16 -1.35
CA ALA A 26 -5.98 7.37 -1.19
C ALA A 26 -4.74 7.13 -0.32
N VAL A 27 -4.87 6.40 0.79
CA VAL A 27 -3.75 6.03 1.66
C VAL A 27 -2.73 5.18 0.89
N THR A 28 -3.20 4.15 0.18
CA THR A 28 -2.32 3.31 -0.65
C THR A 28 -1.56 4.13 -1.70
N ALA A 29 -2.20 5.12 -2.33
CA ALA A 29 -1.54 6.00 -3.30
C ALA A 29 -0.41 6.84 -2.68
N VAL A 30 -0.62 7.41 -1.49
CA VAL A 30 0.42 8.16 -0.76
C VAL A 30 1.59 7.26 -0.41
N VAL A 31 1.31 6.07 0.11
CA VAL A 31 2.36 5.12 0.49
C VAL A 31 3.15 4.65 -0.74
N ASN A 32 2.47 4.31 -1.83
CA ASN A 32 3.11 3.97 -3.10
C ASN A 32 4.01 5.08 -3.61
N SER A 33 3.58 6.34 -3.51
CA SER A 33 4.42 7.49 -3.88
C SER A 33 5.71 7.55 -3.06
N ILE A 34 5.64 7.29 -1.75
CA ILE A 34 6.84 7.25 -0.90
C ILE A 34 7.75 6.09 -1.33
N VAL A 35 7.20 4.91 -1.60
CA VAL A 35 8.02 3.78 -2.04
C VAL A 35 8.70 4.07 -3.38
N VAL A 36 7.93 4.50 -4.38
CA VAL A 36 8.45 4.74 -5.73
C VAL A 36 9.48 5.87 -5.75
N ASN A 37 9.26 6.93 -4.97
CA ASN A 37 10.10 8.13 -5.02
C ASN A 37 11.27 8.12 -4.01
N PHE A 38 11.19 7.35 -2.92
CA PHE A 38 12.26 7.27 -1.92
C PHE A 38 12.89 5.88 -1.83
N ILE A 39 12.07 4.83 -1.66
CA ILE A 39 12.61 3.47 -1.45
C ILE A 39 13.27 2.94 -2.73
N ASN A 40 12.59 3.01 -3.88
CA ASN A 40 13.12 2.46 -5.13
C ASN A 40 14.47 3.09 -5.54
N PRO A 41 14.68 4.41 -5.46
CA PRO A 41 15.99 5.01 -5.71
C PRO A 41 17.08 4.56 -4.73
N ILE A 42 16.77 4.41 -3.44
CA ILE A 42 17.74 3.95 -2.43
C ILE A 42 18.14 2.50 -2.71
N VAL A 43 17.16 1.63 -2.98
CA VAL A 43 17.43 0.22 -3.29
C VAL A 43 18.18 0.12 -4.62
N GLY A 44 17.81 0.90 -5.65
CA GLY A 44 18.53 0.98 -6.92
C GLY A 44 19.97 1.47 -6.76
N ALA A 45 20.22 2.46 -5.90
CA ALA A 45 21.55 2.95 -5.59
C ALA A 45 22.43 1.89 -4.89
N LEU A 46 21.85 1.04 -4.05
CA LEU A 46 22.57 -0.02 -3.32
C LEU A 46 22.91 -1.24 -4.20
N ILE A 47 22.08 -1.57 -5.19
CA ILE A 47 22.30 -2.73 -6.07
C ILE A 47 23.29 -2.44 -7.21
N GLY A 48 23.58 -1.16 -7.46
CA GLY A 48 24.69 -0.73 -8.31
C GLY A 48 24.29 -0.55 -9.76
N LYS A 49 24.50 0.69 -10.24
CA LYS A 49 23.87 1.37 -11.40
C LYS A 49 22.53 1.97 -10.98
N GLY A 50 22.35 3.27 -11.17
CA GLY A 50 21.09 3.99 -10.93
C GLY A 50 19.93 3.57 -11.84
N GLU A 51 19.85 2.28 -12.19
CA GLU A 51 18.79 1.63 -12.92
C GLU A 51 17.84 0.98 -11.89
N ASN A 52 16.54 1.11 -12.14
CA ASN A 52 15.52 0.49 -11.30
C ASN A 52 15.76 -1.02 -11.19
N LEU A 53 15.46 -1.63 -10.03
CA LEU A 53 15.50 -3.09 -9.88
C LEU A 53 14.77 -3.82 -11.02
N SER A 54 13.69 -3.23 -11.52
CA SER A 54 12.91 -3.70 -12.67
C SER A 54 13.70 -3.88 -13.97
N ALA A 55 14.88 -3.27 -14.10
CA ALA A 55 15.77 -3.41 -15.25
C ALA A 55 16.61 -4.69 -15.22
N TYR A 56 16.67 -5.40 -14.08
CA TYR A 56 17.30 -6.71 -14.00
C TYR A 56 16.42 -7.77 -14.67
N THR A 57 16.75 -8.01 -15.94
CA THR A 57 16.14 -9.03 -16.76
C THR A 57 17.17 -10.11 -17.09
N TYR A 58 16.71 -11.36 -17.13
CA TYR A 58 17.49 -12.48 -17.65
C TYR A 58 16.81 -12.96 -18.93
N THR A 59 17.43 -12.70 -20.08
CA THR A 59 16.99 -13.24 -21.36
C THR A 59 17.65 -14.59 -21.58
N ILE A 60 16.85 -15.63 -21.79
CA ILE A 60 17.38 -16.96 -22.07
C ILE A 60 18.02 -16.93 -23.47
N PRO A 61 19.31 -17.29 -23.61
CA PRO A 61 19.96 -17.31 -24.92
C PRO A 61 19.20 -18.25 -25.86
N TYR A 62 19.03 -17.85 -27.12
CA TYR A 62 18.28 -18.56 -28.18
C TYR A 62 16.75 -18.55 -28.06
N THR A 63 16.18 -17.71 -27.17
CA THR A 63 14.73 -17.45 -27.15
C THR A 63 14.47 -15.94 -26.92
N GLU A 64 13.36 -15.40 -27.42
CA GLU A 64 12.94 -14.01 -27.12
C GLU A 64 12.25 -13.87 -25.74
N ILE A 65 12.39 -14.87 -24.86
CA ILE A 65 11.74 -14.87 -23.54
C ILE A 65 12.65 -14.18 -22.53
N THR A 66 12.17 -13.05 -22.01
CA THR A 66 12.88 -12.21 -21.05
C THR A 66 12.23 -12.32 -19.67
N PHE A 67 12.96 -12.85 -18.68
CA PHE A 67 12.49 -12.95 -17.29
C PHE A 67 12.93 -11.72 -16.49
N GLY A 68 12.00 -10.81 -16.22
CA GLY A 68 12.20 -9.68 -15.32
C GLY A 68 12.04 -10.09 -13.85
N TRP A 69 13.02 -10.81 -13.28
CA TRP A 69 13.01 -11.12 -11.84
C TRP A 69 13.16 -9.87 -10.99
N GLY A 70 13.79 -8.83 -11.54
CA GLY A 70 13.98 -7.55 -10.88
C GLY A 70 12.69 -6.81 -10.55
N SER A 71 11.67 -6.87 -11.40
CA SER A 71 10.38 -6.24 -11.11
C SER A 71 9.63 -6.97 -10.01
N LEU A 72 9.72 -8.30 -9.96
CA LEU A 72 9.12 -9.11 -8.90
C LEU A 72 9.70 -8.78 -7.52
N VAL A 73 11.02 -8.58 -7.43
CA VAL A 73 11.67 -8.18 -6.18
C VAL A 73 11.30 -6.75 -5.80
N ALA A 74 11.20 -5.83 -6.77
CA ALA A 74 10.74 -4.46 -6.53
C ALA A 74 9.29 -4.42 -6.00
N ASP A 75 8.40 -5.25 -6.54
CA ASP A 75 7.01 -5.36 -6.10
C ASP A 75 6.91 -5.94 -4.68
N LEU A 76 7.75 -6.93 -4.34
CA LEU A 76 7.85 -7.46 -2.98
C LEU A 76 8.33 -6.40 -1.98
N ILE A 77 9.37 -5.64 -2.32
CA ILE A 77 9.87 -4.54 -1.48
C ILE A 77 8.77 -3.48 -1.29
N THR A 78 8.04 -3.17 -2.36
CA THR A 78 6.92 -2.23 -2.32
C THR A 78 5.81 -2.72 -1.39
N PHE A 79 5.43 -3.99 -1.50
CA PHE A 79 4.44 -4.61 -0.64
C PHE A 79 4.85 -4.60 0.84
N LEU A 80 6.09 -4.98 1.16
CA LEU A 80 6.63 -4.93 2.52
C LEU A 80 6.68 -3.50 3.05
N SER A 81 7.04 -2.54 2.20
CA SER A 81 7.09 -1.11 2.57
C SER A 81 5.70 -0.56 2.87
N ILE A 82 4.67 -0.96 2.11
CA ILE A 82 3.29 -0.57 2.38
C ILE A 82 2.84 -1.09 3.75
N LEU A 83 3.08 -2.38 4.02
CA LEU A 83 2.81 -2.99 5.33
C LEU A 83 3.52 -2.24 6.47
N LEU A 84 4.79 -1.89 6.28
CA LEU A 84 5.57 -1.18 7.28
C LEU A 84 5.02 0.23 7.54
N VAL A 85 4.71 1.00 6.50
CA VAL A 85 4.17 2.35 6.63
C VAL A 85 2.78 2.32 7.27
N VAL A 86 1.91 1.39 6.87
CA VAL A 86 0.60 1.20 7.50
C VAL A 86 0.76 0.83 8.98
N TYR A 87 1.65 -0.10 9.32
CA TYR A 87 1.93 -0.44 10.71
C TYR A 87 2.43 0.77 11.51
N LEU A 88 3.38 1.54 10.98
CA LEU A 88 3.91 2.70 11.68
C LEU A 88 2.87 3.82 11.85
N LEU A 89 2.07 4.12 10.82
CA LEU A 89 1.11 5.22 10.82
C LEU A 89 -0.22 4.89 11.51
N PHE A 90 -0.67 3.64 11.51
CA PHE A 90 -1.95 3.25 12.11
C PHE A 90 -1.76 2.53 13.45
N VAL A 91 -0.77 1.65 13.58
CA VAL A 91 -0.58 0.83 14.79
C VAL A 91 0.35 1.51 15.80
N LYS A 92 1.48 2.07 15.33
CA LYS A 92 2.49 2.70 16.20
C LYS A 92 2.25 4.19 16.46
N SER A 93 1.57 4.87 15.54
CA SER A 93 1.16 6.27 15.68
C SER A 93 0.25 6.45 16.91
N PRO A 94 0.30 7.60 17.62
CA PRO A 94 -0.48 7.86 18.83
C PRO A 94 -2.01 7.80 18.66
N LEU A 95 -2.53 7.56 17.46
CA LEU A 95 -3.95 7.26 17.23
C LEU A 95 -4.41 6.03 18.02
N ASN A 96 -3.54 5.02 18.21
CA ASN A 96 -3.81 3.87 19.08
C ASN A 96 -3.74 4.21 20.59
N LYS A 97 -3.25 5.41 20.94
CA LYS A 97 -3.29 5.94 22.33
C LYS A 97 -4.54 6.76 22.61
N LEU A 98 -5.23 7.24 21.56
CA LEU A 98 -6.51 7.96 21.67
C LEU A 98 -7.69 7.00 21.83
N ASP A 99 -7.54 5.76 21.36
CA ASP A 99 -8.50 4.66 21.53
C ASP A 99 -8.23 3.83 22.80
N LYS A 100 -7.33 4.28 23.69
CA LYS A 100 -7.37 3.79 25.07
C LYS A 100 -8.73 4.22 25.62
N PRO A 101 -9.65 3.28 25.92
CA PRO A 101 -10.83 3.61 26.69
C PRO A 101 -10.31 4.36 27.90
N LYS A 102 -10.88 5.54 28.17
CA LYS A 102 -10.79 6.12 29.50
C LYS A 102 -11.15 5.00 30.45
N GLU A 103 -10.13 4.51 31.14
CA GLU A 103 -10.18 4.19 32.55
C GLU A 103 -11.58 3.72 32.95
N GLU A 104 -11.77 2.39 32.91
CA GLU A 104 -12.74 1.73 33.80
C GLU A 104 -12.32 2.11 35.22
N ALA A 105 -12.72 3.32 35.63
CA ALA A 105 -12.71 3.75 37.00
C ALA A 105 -13.70 2.83 37.71
N LYS A 106 -13.13 1.94 38.52
CA LYS A 106 -13.80 1.08 39.50
C LYS A 106 -14.98 1.75 40.19
#